data_AF-A0A2S6AZV5-F1
#
_entry.id   AF-A0A2S6AZV5-F1
#
_cell.length_a   1.000
_cell.length_b   1.000
_cell.length_c   1.000
_cell.angle_alpha   90.00
_cell.angle_beta   90.00
_cell.angle_gamma   90.00
#
_symmetry.space_group_name_H-M   'P 1'
#
loop_
_entity.id
_entity.type
_entity.pdbx_description
1 polymer ?
#
loop_
_entity_poly.entity_id
_entity_poly.type
_entity_poly.pdbx_seq_one_letter_code
_entity_poly.pdbx_strand_id
1 'polypeptide(L)' 'MRKLKIMEHVSLDGVIQSSGEDDFPYADWTAPYRTPEGRDEVFAAHGGRFDLLLGRRTYDMWSGFWPKAPSSPMADGL' A
#
# COMPACT_ATOMS: atom_id res chain seq x y z
N MET A 1 -23.16 -10.04 2.86
CA MET A 1 -21.88 -9.98 3.61
C MET A 1 -20.87 -9.20 2.79
N ARG A 2 -20.07 -8.32 3.40
CA ARG A 2 -18.99 -7.60 2.70
C ARG A 2 -17.78 -8.53 2.53
N LYS A 3 -17.05 -8.40 1.42
CA LYS A 3 -15.83 -9.17 1.16
C LYS A 3 -14.66 -8.54 1.92
N LEU A 4 -13.92 -9.34 2.68
CA LEU A 4 -12.62 -8.95 3.22
C LEU A 4 -11.56 -9.21 2.14
N LYS A 5 -10.72 -8.22 1.87
CA LYS A 5 -9.60 -8.31 0.93
C LYS A 5 -8.31 -8.01 1.67
N ILE A 6 -7.25 -8.75 1.37
CA ILE A 6 -5.89 -8.49 1.85
C ILE A 6 -5.11 -7.94 0.66
N MET A 7 -4.38 -6.86 0.87
CA MET A 7 -3.63 -6.15 -0.15
C MET A 7 -2.22 -5.89 0.38
N GLU A 8 -1.20 -6.46 -0.27
CA GLU A 8 0.19 -6.32 0.14
C GLU A 8 1.15 -6.55 -1.03
N HIS A 9 2.37 -6.02 -0.91
CA HIS A 9 3.50 -6.45 -1.72
C HIS A 9 4.33 -7.40 -0.87
N VAL A 10 4.58 -8.60 -1.38
CA VAL A 10 5.33 -9.66 -0.68
C VAL A 10 6.43 -10.20 -1.60
N SER A 11 7.63 -10.39 -1.05
CA SER A 11 8.71 -11.05 -1.76
C SER A 11 8.43 -12.56 -1.89
N LEU A 12 9.17 -13.26 -2.76
CA LEU A 12 8.99 -14.70 -2.95
C LEU A 12 9.32 -15.52 -1.67
N ASP A 13 10.16 -14.98 -0.80
CA ASP A 13 10.53 -15.53 0.49
C ASP A 13 9.72 -14.96 1.67
N GLY A 14 8.67 -14.16 1.40
CA GLY A 14 7.64 -13.82 2.39
C GLY A 14 7.84 -12.51 3.16
N VAL A 15 8.64 -11.57 2.66
CA VAL A 15 8.91 -10.26 3.29
C VAL A 15 7.91 -9.20 2.83
N ILE A 16 7.30 -8.48 3.78
CA ILE A 16 6.27 -7.43 3.57
C ILE A 16 6.74 -6.09 4.20
N GLN A 17 8.00 -5.73 4.01
CA GLN A 17 8.59 -4.51 4.57
C GLN A 17 8.98 -3.57 3.45
N SER A 18 8.35 -2.39 3.39
CA SER A 18 8.57 -1.40 2.33
C SER A 18 9.27 -0.14 2.83
N SER A 19 9.21 0.14 4.12
CA SER A 19 9.77 1.32 4.76
C SER A 19 11.26 1.12 5.06
N GLY A 20 12.02 2.22 5.08
CA GLY A 20 13.33 2.28 5.74
C GLY A 20 13.22 2.31 7.27
N GLU A 21 12.15 1.71 7.83
CA GLU A 21 12.05 1.49 9.27
C GLU A 21 13.14 0.52 9.71
N ASP A 22 13.61 0.70 10.96
CA ASP A 22 14.54 -0.20 11.63
C ASP A 22 15.84 -0.48 10.84
N ASP A 23 16.34 0.52 10.09
CA ASP A 23 17.54 0.41 9.25
C ASP A 23 17.47 -0.70 8.18
N PHE A 24 16.26 -1.00 7.68
CA PHE A 24 16.07 -2.03 6.66
C PHE A 24 16.85 -1.68 5.37
N PRO A 25 17.81 -2.53 4.95
CA PRO A 25 18.75 -2.18 3.89
C PRO A 25 18.15 -2.17 2.48
N TYR A 26 16.92 -2.69 2.32
CA TYR A 26 16.22 -2.80 1.05
C TYR A 26 14.95 -1.94 1.00
N ALA A 27 15.00 -0.74 1.58
CA ALA A 27 13.92 0.23 1.46
C ALA A 27 13.50 0.39 -0.01
N ASP A 28 12.19 0.42 -0.25
CA ASP A 28 11.61 0.51 -1.59
C ASP A 28 12.03 -0.59 -2.59
N TRP A 29 12.35 -1.81 -2.11
CA TRP A 29 12.73 -2.95 -2.97
C TRP A 29 11.72 -3.29 -4.08
N THR A 30 10.46 -2.87 -3.94
CA THR A 30 9.43 -3.06 -4.98
C THR A 30 9.64 -2.17 -6.21
N ALA A 31 10.40 -1.07 -6.10
CA ALA A 31 10.51 -0.05 -7.14
C ALA A 31 10.92 -0.59 -8.53
N PRO A 32 11.92 -1.48 -8.66
CA PRO A 32 12.32 -2.03 -9.97
C PRO A 32 11.24 -2.87 -10.65
N TYR A 33 10.21 -3.31 -9.92
CA TYR A 33 9.13 -4.18 -10.40
C TYR A 33 7.83 -3.43 -10.67
N ARG A 34 7.76 -2.13 -10.39
CA ARG A 34 6.56 -1.33 -10.62
C ARG A 34 6.40 -1.07 -12.12
N THR A 35 5.23 -1.41 -12.67
CA THR A 35 4.86 -1.09 -14.06
C THR A 35 3.53 -0.32 -14.09
N PRO A 36 3.23 0.43 -15.17
CA PRO A 36 1.92 1.06 -15.34
C PRO A 36 0.77 0.05 -15.25
N GLU A 37 0.93 -1.12 -15.86
CA GLU A 37 -0.09 -2.19 -15.85
C GLU A 37 -0.29 -2.75 -14.45
N GLY A 38 0.81 -3.00 -13.71
CA GLY A 38 0.74 -3.48 -12.33
C GLY A 38 0.07 -2.47 -11.40
N ARG A 39 0.35 -1.17 -11.59
CA ARG A 39 -0.34 -0.09 -10.85
C ARG A 39 -1.85 -0.11 -11.12
N ASP A 40 -2.24 -0.23 -12.39
CA ASP A 40 -3.64 -0.19 -12.79
C ASP A 40 -4.42 -1.39 -12.22
N GLU A 41 -3.81 -2.58 -12.20
CA GLU A 41 -4.36 -3.77 -11.53
C GLU A 41 -4.51 -3.58 -10.02
N VAL A 42 -3.51 -3.00 -9.35
CA VAL A 42 -3.58 -2.71 -7.90
C VAL A 42 -4.75 -1.77 -7.60
N PHE A 43 -4.96 -0.72 -8.41
CA PHE A 43 -6.09 0.19 -8.22
C PHE A 43 -7.44 -0.48 -8.51
N ALA A 44 -7.54 -1.29 -9.57
CA ALA A 44 -8.73 -2.06 -9.86
C ALA A 44 -9.10 -3.03 -8.71
N ALA A 45 -8.08 -3.66 -8.10
CA ALA A 45 -8.26 -4.56 -6.98
C ALA A 45 -8.73 -3.86 -5.69
N HIS A 46 -8.25 -2.64 -5.41
CA HIS A 46 -8.78 -1.79 -4.33
C HIS A 46 -10.25 -1.44 -4.59
N GLY A 47 -10.58 -1.06 -5.83
CA GLY A 47 -11.90 -0.57 -6.22
C GLY A 47 -12.12 0.89 -5.80
N GLY A 48 -13.31 1.43 -6.10
CA GLY A 48 -13.55 2.87 -5.94
C GLY A 48 -13.73 3.39 -4.51
N ARG A 49 -14.20 2.55 -3.58
CA ARG A 49 -14.35 2.89 -2.14
C ARG A 49 -14.17 1.64 -1.29
N PHE A 50 -13.42 1.75 -0.20
CA PHE A 50 -13.18 0.68 0.75
C PHE A 50 -13.00 1.25 2.16
N ASP A 51 -13.22 0.42 3.17
CA ASP A 51 -12.83 0.75 4.54
C ASP A 51 -11.50 0.06 4.83
N LEU A 52 -10.60 0.77 5.52
CA LEU A 52 -9.30 0.22 5.91
C LEU A 52 -9.32 -0.37 7.32
N LEU A 53 -8.69 -1.53 7.44
CA LEU A 53 -8.27 -2.09 8.71
C LEU A 53 -6.74 -2.15 8.71
N LEU A 54 -6.10 -1.32 9.54
CA LEU A 54 -4.65 -1.23 9.64
C LEU A 54 -4.16 -1.60 11.03
N GLY A 55 -2.97 -2.20 11.10
CA GLY A 55 -2.20 -2.26 12.33
C GLY A 55 -1.65 -0.89 12.71
N ARG A 56 -1.32 -0.70 14.00
CA ARG A 56 -0.89 0.61 14.55
C ARG A 56 0.30 1.23 13.81
N ARG A 57 1.36 0.46 13.52
CA ARG A 57 2.56 0.98 12.82
C ARG A 57 2.23 1.52 11.43
N THR A 58 1.46 0.75 10.66
CA THR A 58 1.00 1.16 9.33
C THR A 58 0.09 2.38 9.41
N TYR A 59 -0.81 2.43 10.41
CA TYR A 59 -1.66 3.61 10.64
C TYR A 59 -0.83 4.86 10.93
N ASP A 60 0.17 4.80 11.80
CA ASP A 60 1.01 5.94 12.16
C ASP A 60 1.76 6.49 10.92
N MET A 61 2.27 5.61 10.05
CA MET A 61 2.88 6.00 8.76
C MET A 61 1.87 6.62 7.79
N TRP A 62 0.73 5.96 7.60
CA TRP A 62 -0.26 6.34 6.59
C TRP A 62 -0.97 7.63 6.97
N SER A 63 -1.33 7.79 8.25
CA SER A 63 -2.04 8.97 8.76
C SER A 63 -1.22 10.26 8.64
N GLY A 64 0.11 10.16 8.64
CA GLY A 64 0.99 11.32 8.41
C GLY A 64 1.05 11.79 6.96
N PHE A 65 0.91 10.87 6.00
CA PHE A 65 1.10 11.11 4.56
C PHE A 65 -0.21 11.34 3.81
N TRP A 66 -1.13 10.36 3.85
CA TRP A 66 -2.30 10.31 2.95
C TRP A 66 -3.25 11.50 3.05
N PRO A 67 -3.55 12.08 4.22
CA PRO A 67 -4.40 13.27 4.32
C PRO A 67 -3.84 14.51 3.60
N LYS A 68 -2.56 14.49 3.22
CA LYS A 68 -1.84 15.60 2.57
C LYS A 68 -1.36 15.21 1.17
N ALA A 69 -1.60 13.98 0.74
CA ALA A 69 -1.18 13.51 -0.57
C ALA A 69 -1.92 14.26 -1.69
N PRO A 70 -1.30 14.45 -2.86
CA PRO A 70 -2.02 14.94 -4.04
C PRO A 70 -3.22 14.04 -4.38
N SER A 71 -4.26 14.63 -4.96
CA SER A 71 -5.43 13.88 -5.45
C SER A 71 -4.99 12.75 -6.39
N SER A 72 -5.52 11.56 -6.11
CA SER A 72 -5.28 10.34 -6.87
C SER A 72 -6.38 9.34 -6.55
N PRO A 73 -6.64 8.34 -7.41
CA PRO A 73 -7.65 7.32 -7.13
C PRO A 73 -7.50 6.63 -5.77
N MET A 74 -6.27 6.49 -5.27
CA MET A 74 -6.02 5.96 -3.93
C MET A 74 -6.30 6.99 -2.85
N ALA A 75 -5.73 8.20 -2.94
CA ALA A 75 -5.91 9.24 -1.94
C ALA A 75 -7.39 9.64 -1.77
N ASP A 76 -8.13 9.70 -2.86
CA ASP A 76 -9.55 10.11 -2.87
C ASP A 76 -10.49 8.97 -2.40
N GLY A 77 -9.96 7.74 -2.34
CA GLY A 77 -10.69 6.55 -1.88
C GLY A 77 -10.48 6.20 -0.41
N LEU A 78 -9.50 6.83 0.25
CA LEU A 78 -9.15 6.69 1.67
C LEU A 78 -9.93 7.64 2.57
#